data_AF-A0A7S4F398-F1
#
_entry.id   AF-A0A7S4F398-F1
#
_cell.length_a   1.000
_cell.length_b   1.000
_cell.length_c   1.000
_cell.angle_alpha   90.00
_cell.angle_beta   90.00
_cell.angle_gamma   90.00
#
_symmetry.space_group_name_H-M   'P 1'
#
loop_
_entity.id
_entity.type
_entity.pdbx_description
1 polymer ?
#
loop_
_entity_poly.entity_id
_entity_poly.type
_entity_poly.pdbx_seq_one_letter_code
_entity_poly.pdbx_strand_id
1 'polypeptide(L)'
;VGDVELRLRSLSTEGSSWPLMDRTLQQLTETWQQGKLSNFEYLMALNRRAGRCYEDIMGYPVFPWVLRRNEADAVDLHDDDDFRDLERPMGAQTAARAEEYRRRFAEWEDETGEVPPFHYGTHYSSAAAVCSFLLRLQPYADYHCTLQDGRFDLADRLFHSVGEEWSLASGERGHDTGCVKELVPELFYLSEVLLNVNGFVLGTRQDGTRLGHVQLPPWARGSASKFTRTMRQ
;
A
#
# COMPACT_ATOMS: atom_id res chain seq x y z
N VAL A 1 26.66 5.42 0.54
CA VAL A 1 25.38 5.12 -0.16
C VAL A 1 25.58 4.06 -1.25
N GLY A 2 26.60 4.14 -2.10
CA GLY A 2 26.83 3.13 -3.16
C GLY A 2 27.32 1.74 -2.74
N ASP A 3 27.85 1.57 -1.52
CA ASP A 3 28.45 0.28 -1.08
C ASP A 3 27.44 -0.70 -0.44
N VAL A 4 26.28 -0.19 0.00
CA VAL A 4 25.14 -1.01 0.46
C VAL A 4 24.35 -1.53 -0.74
N GLU A 5 24.26 -0.73 -1.80
CA GLU A 5 23.56 -1.03 -3.05
C GLU A 5 24.20 -2.21 -3.81
N LEU A 6 25.52 -2.39 -3.72
CA LEU A 6 26.23 -3.50 -4.35
C LEU A 6 26.10 -4.82 -3.57
N ARG A 7 25.91 -4.76 -2.24
CA ARG A 7 25.73 -5.97 -1.41
C ARG A 7 24.34 -6.58 -1.52
N LEU A 8 23.32 -5.79 -1.85
CA LEU A 8 21.95 -6.31 -2.06
C LEU A 8 21.77 -6.97 -3.43
N ARG A 9 22.58 -6.61 -4.43
CA ARG A 9 22.52 -7.17 -5.79
C ARG A 9 23.16 -8.55 -5.94
N SER A 10 23.95 -9.02 -4.97
CA SER A 10 24.71 -10.28 -5.09
C SER A 10 23.98 -11.54 -4.59
N LEU A 11 22.68 -11.46 -4.28
CA LEU A 11 21.90 -12.59 -3.73
C LEU A 11 20.80 -13.12 -4.67
N SER A 12 20.70 -12.66 -5.91
CA SER A 12 19.60 -13.02 -6.81
C SER A 12 20.05 -13.74 -8.08
N THR A 13 20.65 -14.92 -7.96
CA THR A 13 20.69 -15.88 -9.07
C THR A 13 20.66 -17.29 -8.52
N GLU A 14 19.46 -17.83 -8.28
CA GLU A 14 19.10 -19.22 -8.61
C GLU A 14 17.70 -19.57 -8.10
N GLY A 15 16.85 -20.05 -9.01
CA GLY A 15 15.87 -21.10 -8.70
C GLY A 15 14.54 -20.70 -8.07
N SER A 16 13.66 -20.04 -8.83
CA SER A 16 12.22 -20.37 -8.75
C SER A 16 11.52 -19.96 -10.05
N SER A 17 11.47 -20.89 -11.02
CA SER A 17 10.61 -20.71 -12.19
C SER A 17 9.16 -20.89 -11.72
N TRP A 18 8.46 -19.79 -11.51
CA TRP A 18 7.02 -19.84 -11.27
C TRP A 18 6.33 -20.30 -12.56
N PRO A 19 5.44 -21.31 -12.54
CA PRO A 19 4.86 -21.90 -13.76
C PRO A 19 4.12 -20.92 -14.68
N LEU A 20 3.77 -19.73 -14.19
CA LEU A 20 3.11 -18.68 -14.97
C LEU A 20 4.10 -17.79 -15.76
N MET A 21 5.42 -17.89 -15.52
CA MET A 21 6.42 -17.05 -16.19
C MET A 21 6.57 -17.39 -17.68
N ASP A 22 6.35 -18.65 -18.05
CA ASP A 22 6.46 -19.11 -19.45
C ASP A 22 5.25 -18.70 -20.31
N ARG A 23 4.19 -18.19 -19.68
CA ARG A 23 2.99 -17.75 -20.41
C ARG A 23 3.21 -16.34 -20.96
N THR A 24 2.54 -16.00 -22.05
CA THR A 24 2.44 -14.61 -22.53
C THR A 24 1.47 -13.80 -21.65
N LEU A 25 1.49 -12.46 -21.76
CA LEU A 25 0.50 -11.61 -21.08
C LEU A 25 -0.92 -12.00 -21.47
N GLN A 26 -1.16 -12.16 -22.77
CA GLN A 26 -2.42 -12.61 -23.32
C GLN A 26 -2.90 -13.92 -22.69
N GLN A 27 -2.04 -14.95 -22.61
CA GLN A 27 -2.40 -16.23 -22.01
C GLN A 27 -2.76 -16.12 -20.52
N LEU A 28 -2.09 -15.24 -19.76
CA LEU A 28 -2.48 -14.99 -18.36
C LEU A 28 -3.83 -14.30 -18.26
N THR A 29 -4.07 -13.29 -19.09
CA THR A 29 -5.35 -12.57 -19.12
C THR A 29 -6.48 -13.52 -19.48
N GLU A 30 -6.33 -14.36 -20.51
CA GLU A 30 -7.32 -15.36 -20.91
C GLU A 30 -7.57 -16.39 -19.80
N THR A 31 -6.50 -16.85 -19.12
CA THR A 31 -6.63 -17.79 -17.99
C THR A 31 -7.39 -17.16 -16.82
N TRP A 32 -7.11 -15.90 -16.50
CA TRP A 32 -7.79 -15.13 -15.46
C TRP A 32 -9.26 -14.88 -15.81
N GLN A 33 -9.57 -14.46 -17.05
CA GLN A 33 -10.94 -14.26 -17.53
C GLN A 33 -11.77 -15.56 -17.50
N GLN A 34 -11.12 -16.72 -17.66
CA GLN A 34 -11.75 -18.04 -17.51
C GLN A 34 -11.94 -18.48 -16.05
N GLY A 35 -11.55 -17.66 -15.06
CA GLY A 35 -11.64 -17.99 -13.63
C GLY A 35 -10.62 -19.03 -13.16
N LYS A 36 -9.60 -19.35 -13.97
CA LYS A 36 -8.56 -20.33 -13.64
C LYS A 36 -7.37 -19.72 -12.88
N LEU A 37 -7.32 -18.39 -12.79
CA LEU A 37 -6.42 -17.64 -11.91
C LEU A 37 -7.29 -16.72 -11.05
N SER A 38 -6.97 -16.64 -9.76
CA SER A 38 -7.55 -15.63 -8.88
C SER A 38 -7.06 -14.23 -9.25
N ASN A 39 -7.81 -13.20 -8.85
CA ASN A 39 -7.40 -11.80 -8.99
C ASN A 39 -6.01 -11.56 -8.38
N PHE A 40 -5.74 -12.15 -7.22
CA PHE A 40 -4.44 -12.05 -6.55
C PHE A 40 -3.31 -12.61 -7.41
N GLU A 41 -3.44 -13.83 -7.93
CA GLU A 41 -2.40 -14.45 -8.77
C GLU A 41 -2.17 -13.65 -10.05
N TYR A 42 -3.24 -13.16 -10.65
CA TYR A 42 -3.15 -12.32 -11.83
C TYR A 42 -2.44 -10.99 -11.55
N LEU A 43 -2.81 -10.29 -10.47
CA LEU A 43 -2.12 -9.06 -10.03
C LEU A 43 -0.65 -9.29 -9.70
N MET A 44 -0.31 -10.40 -9.03
CA MET A 44 1.09 -10.77 -8.79
C MET A 44 1.86 -10.97 -10.10
N ALA A 45 1.24 -11.63 -11.08
CA ALA A 45 1.86 -11.84 -12.38
C ALA A 45 2.03 -10.53 -13.17
N LEU A 46 1.05 -9.61 -13.10
CA LEU A 46 1.15 -8.28 -13.70
C LEU A 46 2.30 -7.48 -13.07
N ASN A 47 2.38 -7.44 -11.74
CA ASN A 47 3.48 -6.79 -11.02
C ASN A 47 4.84 -7.31 -11.48
N ARG A 48 5.01 -8.63 -11.51
CA ARG A 48 6.28 -9.25 -11.92
C ARG A 48 6.65 -8.93 -13.37
N ARG A 49 5.68 -8.92 -14.29
CA ARG A 49 5.92 -8.50 -15.68
C ARG A 49 6.23 -7.02 -15.84
N ALA A 50 5.73 -6.18 -14.94
CA ALA A 50 6.10 -4.77 -14.86
C ALA A 50 7.49 -4.54 -14.24
N GLY A 51 8.25 -5.61 -13.97
CA GLY A 51 9.59 -5.53 -13.36
C GLY A 51 9.58 -5.37 -11.84
N ARG A 52 8.42 -5.51 -11.19
CA ARG A 52 8.30 -5.39 -9.73
C ARG A 52 8.66 -6.70 -9.04
N CYS A 53 9.40 -6.61 -7.94
CA CYS A 53 9.86 -7.77 -7.19
C CYS A 53 10.07 -7.45 -5.70
N TYR A 54 10.21 -8.49 -4.88
CA TYR A 54 10.38 -8.32 -3.43
C TYR A 54 11.81 -7.96 -3.04
N GLU A 55 12.76 -8.24 -3.94
CA GLU A 55 14.18 -7.95 -3.75
C GLU A 55 14.52 -6.46 -3.91
N ASP A 56 13.67 -5.70 -4.61
CA ASP A 56 13.79 -4.24 -4.76
C ASP A 56 12.61 -3.52 -4.12
N ILE A 57 12.86 -2.88 -2.97
CA ILE A 57 11.84 -2.14 -2.23
C ILE A 57 11.34 -0.88 -2.97
N MET A 58 12.13 -0.33 -3.89
CA MET A 58 11.70 0.79 -4.74
C MET A 58 10.73 0.32 -5.83
N GLY A 59 10.94 -0.91 -6.31
CA GLY A 59 10.11 -1.62 -7.28
C GLY A 59 9.17 -2.65 -6.66
N TYR A 60 8.70 -2.45 -5.42
CA TYR A 60 7.88 -3.45 -4.73
C TYR A 60 6.54 -3.72 -5.44
N PRO A 61 5.96 -4.94 -5.33
CA PRO A 61 4.62 -5.20 -5.86
C PRO A 61 3.54 -4.30 -5.24
N VAL A 62 2.58 -3.88 -6.05
CA VAL A 62 1.51 -2.94 -5.69
C VAL A 62 0.15 -3.61 -5.85
N PHE A 63 -0.71 -3.45 -4.86
CA PHE A 63 -2.09 -3.91 -4.86
C PHE A 63 -3.03 -2.73 -4.62
N PRO A 64 -4.22 -2.72 -5.24
CA PRO A 64 -5.17 -1.65 -5.01
C PRO A 64 -5.77 -1.76 -3.60
N TRP A 65 -6.16 -0.62 -3.02
CA TRP A 65 -7.23 -0.65 -2.02
C TRP A 65 -8.51 -1.22 -2.64
N VAL A 66 -9.23 -2.08 -1.92
CA VAL A 66 -10.45 -2.74 -2.43
C VAL A 66 -11.68 -2.34 -1.62
N LEU A 67 -11.60 -2.38 -0.29
CA LEU A 67 -12.71 -2.02 0.59
C LEU A 67 -12.59 -0.56 1.07
N ARG A 68 -13.71 0.14 1.10
CA ARG A 68 -13.78 1.53 1.63
C ARG A 68 -14.39 1.64 3.03
N ARG A 69 -15.07 0.61 3.53
CA ARG A 69 -15.76 0.61 4.84
C ARG A 69 -14.81 0.38 6.03
N ASN A 70 -13.79 1.22 6.20
CA ASN A 70 -12.78 0.99 7.25
C ASN A 70 -13.19 1.48 8.66
N GLU A 71 -14.37 2.07 8.80
CA GLU A 71 -14.94 2.51 10.09
C GLU A 71 -16.29 1.86 10.45
N ALA A 72 -16.80 0.97 9.60
CA ALA A 72 -18.11 0.34 9.80
C ALA A 72 -18.02 -0.95 10.64
N ASP A 73 -19.10 -1.26 11.37
CA ASP A 73 -19.26 -2.50 12.16
C ASP A 73 -19.43 -3.76 11.30
N ALA A 74 -19.81 -3.58 10.05
CA ALA A 74 -19.98 -4.63 9.06
C ALA A 74 -19.48 -4.15 7.69
N VAL A 75 -19.16 -5.12 6.84
CA VAL A 75 -18.90 -4.94 5.42
C VAL A 75 -19.69 -6.01 4.67
N ASP A 76 -20.42 -5.61 3.65
CA ASP A 76 -21.18 -6.50 2.76
C ASP A 76 -20.40 -6.66 1.44
N LEU A 77 -19.88 -7.86 1.19
CA LEU A 77 -19.12 -8.16 -0.01
C LEU A 77 -20.00 -8.34 -1.26
N HIS A 78 -21.31 -8.13 -1.13
CA HIS A 78 -22.27 -8.11 -2.22
C HIS A 78 -22.83 -6.71 -2.50
N ASP A 79 -22.46 -5.71 -1.70
CA ASP A 79 -22.84 -4.32 -1.91
C ASP A 79 -21.70 -3.56 -2.58
N ASP A 80 -21.91 -3.10 -3.81
CA ASP A 80 -20.93 -2.33 -4.57
C ASP A 80 -20.51 -1.03 -3.84
N ASP A 81 -21.37 -0.47 -2.97
CA ASP A 81 -21.07 0.73 -2.20
C ASP A 81 -20.00 0.50 -1.11
N ASP A 82 -19.71 -0.76 -0.77
CA ASP A 82 -18.68 -1.12 0.21
C ASP A 82 -17.27 -1.25 -0.41
N PHE A 83 -17.21 -1.22 -1.74
CA PHE A 83 -15.98 -1.28 -2.51
C PHE A 83 -15.49 0.11 -2.93
N ARG A 84 -14.19 0.21 -3.15
CA ARG A 84 -13.55 1.35 -3.79
C ARG A 84 -13.99 1.43 -5.25
N ASP A 85 -14.16 2.65 -5.76
CA ASP A 85 -14.21 2.88 -7.20
C ASP A 85 -12.81 2.62 -7.83
N LEU A 86 -12.64 1.43 -8.40
CA LEU A 86 -11.41 0.97 -9.07
C LEU A 86 -11.19 1.63 -10.44
N GLU A 87 -12.18 2.33 -10.99
CA GLU A 87 -11.99 3.15 -12.20
C GLU A 87 -11.21 4.43 -11.88
N ARG A 88 -11.04 4.76 -10.59
CA ARG A 88 -10.37 5.98 -10.12
C ARG A 88 -9.10 5.70 -9.33
N PRO A 89 -8.06 6.53 -9.48
CA PRO A 89 -6.89 6.50 -8.59
C PRO A 89 -7.27 6.94 -7.16
N MET A 90 -6.39 6.67 -6.19
CA MET A 90 -6.63 7.04 -4.78
C MET A 90 -6.88 8.54 -4.59
N GLY A 91 -6.17 9.38 -5.34
CA GLY A 91 -6.36 10.83 -5.30
C GLY A 91 -7.71 11.33 -5.84
N ALA A 92 -8.53 10.48 -6.44
CA ALA A 92 -9.80 10.85 -7.07
C ALA A 92 -11.01 10.10 -6.50
N GLN A 93 -10.88 9.47 -5.32
CA GLN A 93 -11.97 8.74 -4.68
C GLN A 93 -13.11 9.67 -4.20
N THR A 94 -12.80 10.92 -3.86
CA THR A 94 -13.81 11.95 -3.57
C THR A 94 -13.84 13.01 -4.65
N ALA A 95 -15.04 13.51 -4.96
CA ALA A 95 -15.23 14.53 -6.00
C ALA A 95 -14.48 15.83 -5.66
N ALA A 96 -14.48 16.24 -4.39
CA ALA A 96 -13.80 17.44 -3.92
C ALA A 96 -12.28 17.36 -4.13
N ARG A 97 -11.66 16.23 -3.77
CA ARG A 97 -10.21 16.04 -3.94
C ARG A 97 -9.82 15.89 -5.41
N ALA A 98 -10.64 15.21 -6.21
CA ALA A 98 -10.42 15.12 -7.65
C ALA A 98 -10.43 16.50 -8.32
N GLU A 99 -11.37 17.37 -7.93
CA GLU A 99 -11.44 18.75 -8.42
C GLU A 99 -10.22 19.57 -7.98
N GLU A 100 -9.79 19.41 -6.72
CA GLU A 100 -8.59 20.09 -6.22
C GLU A 100 -7.33 19.73 -7.02
N TYR A 101 -7.10 18.44 -7.31
CA TYR A 101 -5.94 18.05 -8.11
C TYR A 101 -6.03 18.50 -9.57
N ARG A 102 -7.23 18.50 -10.17
CA ARG A 102 -7.43 19.07 -11.52
C ARG A 102 -7.11 20.56 -11.54
N ARG A 103 -7.57 21.30 -10.53
CA ARG A 103 -7.27 22.73 -10.40
C ARG A 103 -5.77 22.96 -10.26
N ARG A 104 -5.08 22.25 -9.36
CA ARG A 104 -3.62 22.36 -9.19
C ARG A 104 -2.84 22.02 -10.46
N PHE A 105 -3.30 21.03 -11.22
CA PHE A 105 -2.71 20.69 -12.51
C PHE A 105 -2.90 21.81 -13.54
N ALA A 106 -4.10 22.39 -13.61
CA ALA A 106 -4.44 23.46 -14.57
C ALA A 106 -3.77 24.80 -14.23
N GLU A 107 -3.60 25.10 -12.94
CA GLU A 107 -2.96 26.31 -12.41
C GLU A 107 -1.45 26.12 -12.18
N TRP A 108 -0.87 25.00 -12.63
CA TRP A 108 0.55 24.72 -12.42
C TRP A 108 1.43 25.70 -13.20
N GLU A 109 2.23 26.47 -12.46
CA GLU A 109 3.27 27.33 -12.98
C GLU A 109 4.60 26.93 -12.36
N ASP A 110 5.55 26.50 -13.19
CA ASP A 110 6.92 26.22 -12.78
C ASP A 110 7.83 27.34 -13.30
N GLU A 111 8.50 28.04 -12.38
CA GLU A 111 9.31 29.23 -12.71
C GLU A 111 10.49 28.90 -13.64
N THR A 112 11.00 27.67 -13.60
CA THR A 112 12.10 27.21 -14.47
C THR A 112 11.60 26.60 -15.79
N GLY A 113 10.34 26.18 -15.85
CA GLY A 113 9.74 25.47 -16.98
C GLY A 113 10.26 24.04 -17.17
N GLU A 114 10.97 23.50 -16.18
CA GLU A 114 11.57 22.16 -16.23
C GLU A 114 10.59 21.08 -15.73
N VAL A 115 9.69 21.44 -14.81
CA VAL A 115 8.76 20.50 -14.18
C VAL A 115 7.40 20.59 -14.88
N PRO A 116 6.98 19.53 -15.62
CA PRO A 116 5.67 19.52 -16.25
C PRO A 116 4.55 19.47 -15.19
N PRO A 117 3.33 19.94 -15.53
CA PRO A 117 2.19 19.83 -14.63
C PRO A 117 1.92 18.39 -14.18
N PHE A 118 1.55 18.21 -12.92
CA PHE A 118 1.21 16.91 -12.36
C PHE A 118 0.04 17.01 -11.38
N HIS A 119 -0.70 15.90 -11.24
CA HIS A 119 -1.78 15.82 -10.28
C HIS A 119 -1.26 15.51 -8.87
N TYR A 120 -0.25 14.64 -8.76
CA TYR A 120 0.24 14.14 -7.47
C TYR A 120 1.73 14.41 -7.31
N GLY A 121 2.11 15.12 -6.24
CA GLY A 121 3.52 15.32 -5.87
C GLY A 121 4.15 14.13 -5.14
N THR A 122 3.36 13.07 -4.92
CA THR A 122 3.77 11.82 -4.28
C THR A 122 3.37 10.63 -5.13
N HIS A 123 4.03 9.50 -4.90
CA HIS A 123 3.79 8.28 -5.66
C HIS A 123 2.96 7.29 -4.84
N TYR A 124 2.11 6.51 -5.52
CA TYR A 124 1.26 5.49 -4.90
C TYR A 124 2.07 4.31 -4.29
N SER A 125 3.32 4.14 -4.72
CA SER A 125 4.23 3.10 -4.26
C SER A 125 5.62 3.67 -4.09
N SER A 126 6.18 3.62 -2.89
CA SER A 126 7.54 4.04 -2.60
C SER A 126 8.13 3.15 -1.51
N ALA A 127 9.46 3.13 -1.37
CA ALA A 127 10.08 2.39 -0.27
C ALA A 127 9.57 2.84 1.10
N ALA A 128 9.32 4.14 1.27
CA ALA A 128 8.71 4.68 2.49
C ALA A 128 7.28 4.15 2.71
N ALA A 129 6.45 4.06 1.66
CA ALA A 129 5.11 3.49 1.77
C ALA A 129 5.14 2.00 2.12
N VAL A 130 6.02 1.22 1.47
CA VAL A 130 6.20 -0.22 1.75
C VAL A 130 6.67 -0.45 3.19
N CYS A 131 7.72 0.26 3.62
CA CYS A 131 8.20 0.21 5.00
C CYS A 131 7.12 0.64 6.01
N SER A 132 6.29 1.62 5.68
CA SER A 132 5.17 2.05 6.52
C SER A 132 4.16 0.92 6.75
N PHE A 133 3.74 0.21 5.70
CA PHE A 133 2.81 -0.91 5.85
C PHE A 133 3.42 -2.11 6.56
N LEU A 134 4.70 -2.40 6.30
CA LEU A 134 5.40 -3.59 6.79
C LEU A 134 6.21 -3.36 8.07
N LEU A 135 6.12 -2.17 8.66
CA LEU A 135 6.90 -1.67 9.82
C LEU A 135 7.05 -2.68 10.97
N ARG A 136 6.04 -3.51 11.19
CA ARG A 136 5.98 -4.46 12.32
C ARG A 136 6.71 -5.78 12.06
N LEU A 137 7.23 -5.98 10.86
CA LEU A 137 8.00 -7.14 10.46
C LEU A 137 9.47 -6.78 10.23
N GLN A 138 10.36 -7.72 10.58
CA GLN A 138 11.74 -7.67 10.09
C GLN A 138 11.82 -8.26 8.67
N PRO A 139 12.71 -7.75 7.79
CA PRO A 139 13.68 -6.67 8.00
C PRO A 139 13.12 -5.24 7.79
N TYR A 140 11.82 -5.09 7.52
CA TYR A 140 11.21 -3.80 7.15
C TYR A 140 11.23 -2.76 8.28
N ALA A 141 11.21 -3.19 9.55
CA ALA A 141 11.41 -2.32 10.70
C ALA A 141 12.79 -1.62 10.63
N ASP A 142 13.84 -2.36 10.33
CA ASP A 142 15.20 -1.83 10.19
C ASP A 142 15.33 -0.92 8.96
N TYR A 143 14.66 -1.27 7.86
CA TYR A 143 14.60 -0.42 6.67
C TYR A 143 13.86 0.90 6.95
N HIS A 144 12.76 0.86 7.70
CA HIS A 144 12.05 2.06 8.13
C HIS A 144 12.95 2.97 8.96
N CYS A 145 13.65 2.41 9.96
CA CYS A 145 14.60 3.16 10.78
C CYS A 145 15.72 3.76 9.92
N THR A 146 16.25 3.01 8.96
CA THR A 146 17.30 3.49 8.05
C THR A 146 16.84 4.69 7.22
N LEU A 147 15.59 4.69 6.76
CA LEU A 147 14.98 5.82 6.03
C LEU A 147 14.67 7.02 6.93
N GLN A 148 14.70 6.85 8.26
CA GLN A 148 14.28 7.84 9.26
C GLN A 148 15.39 8.13 10.28
N ASP A 149 16.62 8.30 9.80
CA ASP A 149 17.81 8.67 10.58
C ASP A 149 18.09 7.75 11.79
N GLY A 150 17.86 6.45 11.62
CA GLY A 150 18.17 5.41 12.59
C GLY A 150 17.11 5.20 13.68
N ARG A 151 15.91 5.77 13.55
CA ARG A 151 14.81 5.60 14.52
C ARG A 151 13.46 5.41 13.83
N PHE A 152 12.47 4.92 14.57
CA PHE A 152 11.08 4.99 14.10
C PHE A 152 10.64 6.45 13.92
N ASP A 153 9.74 6.67 12.97
CA ASP A 153 9.16 7.98 12.71
C ASP A 153 8.27 8.44 13.89
N LEU A 154 7.83 9.71 13.87
CA LEU A 154 6.86 10.21 14.84
C LEU A 154 5.61 9.34 14.85
N ALA A 155 5.10 9.03 16.05
CA ALA A 155 3.95 8.16 16.23
C ALA A 155 2.74 8.59 15.37
N ASP A 156 2.46 9.88 15.27
CA ASP A 156 1.34 10.41 14.47
C ASP A 156 1.46 10.18 12.96
N ARG A 157 2.66 9.85 12.46
CA ARG A 157 2.91 9.52 11.04
C ARG A 157 3.01 8.03 10.75
N LEU A 158 3.08 7.20 11.79
CA LEU A 158 3.18 5.75 11.60
C LEU A 158 1.84 5.16 11.20
N PHE A 159 1.88 4.17 10.31
CA PHE A 159 0.73 3.34 9.99
C PHE A 159 0.25 2.63 11.27
N HIS A 160 -0.85 3.11 11.82
CA HIS A 160 -1.40 2.62 13.09
C HIS A 160 -2.88 2.29 13.01
N SER A 161 -3.59 2.72 11.97
CA SER A 161 -5.02 2.44 11.77
C SER A 161 -5.30 2.27 10.29
N VAL A 162 -6.01 1.20 9.92
CA VAL A 162 -6.44 0.98 8.53
C VAL A 162 -7.43 2.07 8.09
N GLY A 163 -8.33 2.48 8.99
CA GLY A 163 -9.33 3.52 8.71
C GLY A 163 -8.72 4.90 8.53
N GLU A 164 -7.76 5.27 9.37
CA GLU A 164 -7.05 6.55 9.19
C GLU A 164 -6.21 6.53 7.92
N GLU A 165 -5.47 5.45 7.63
CA GLU A 165 -4.65 5.36 6.41
C GLU A 165 -5.52 5.41 5.14
N TRP A 166 -6.66 4.71 5.11
CA TRP A 166 -7.64 4.83 4.03
C TRP A 166 -8.14 6.25 3.88
N SER A 167 -8.52 6.91 4.98
CA SER A 167 -9.09 8.26 4.95
C SER A 167 -8.09 9.28 4.40
N LEU A 168 -6.82 9.16 4.78
CA LEU A 168 -5.72 9.96 4.25
C LEU A 168 -5.47 9.66 2.77
N ALA A 169 -5.36 8.39 2.41
CA ALA A 169 -5.06 7.98 1.04
C ALA A 169 -6.19 8.34 0.05
N SER A 170 -7.45 8.22 0.46
CA SER A 170 -8.65 8.48 -0.36
C SER A 170 -9.10 9.94 -0.35
N GLY A 171 -8.74 10.69 0.71
CA GLY A 171 -9.19 12.07 0.90
C GLY A 171 -10.60 12.18 1.47
N GLU A 172 -11.08 11.14 2.16
CA GLU A 172 -12.34 11.19 2.90
C GLU A 172 -12.22 12.06 4.17
N ARG A 173 -11.03 12.16 4.77
CA ARG A 173 -10.80 13.04 5.93
C ARG A 173 -9.53 13.87 5.76
N GLY A 174 -9.70 15.18 5.83
CA GLY A 174 -8.62 16.17 5.89
C GLY A 174 -8.34 16.89 4.58
N HIS A 175 -7.63 18.00 4.69
CA HIS A 175 -7.08 18.77 3.58
C HIS A 175 -5.66 18.29 3.20
N ASP A 176 -5.22 17.16 3.75
CA ASP A 176 -3.91 16.61 3.43
C ASP A 176 -3.94 16.03 2.01
N THR A 177 -3.40 16.81 1.10
CA THR A 177 -3.32 16.50 -0.33
C THR A 177 -2.09 15.68 -0.72
N GLY A 178 -1.35 15.14 0.26
CA GLY A 178 -0.10 14.44 0.02
C GLY A 178 -0.21 12.93 -0.16
N CYS A 179 -1.17 12.23 0.45
CA CYS A 179 -1.14 10.76 0.49
C CYS A 179 -1.99 10.12 -0.62
N VAL A 180 -1.38 9.43 -1.59
CA VAL A 180 -2.09 8.62 -2.62
C VAL A 180 -1.64 7.15 -2.61
N LYS A 181 -1.18 6.66 -1.45
CA LYS A 181 -0.59 5.31 -1.32
C LYS A 181 -1.60 4.22 -1.72
N GLU A 182 -1.12 3.27 -2.51
CA GLU A 182 -1.77 1.98 -2.74
C GLU A 182 -1.18 0.93 -1.80
N LEU A 183 -1.86 -0.23 -1.70
CA LEU A 183 -1.51 -1.29 -0.76
C LEU A 183 -0.34 -2.15 -1.22
N VAL A 184 0.22 -2.91 -0.27
CA VAL A 184 1.14 -4.02 -0.50
C VAL A 184 0.38 -5.36 -0.52
N PRO A 185 0.87 -6.39 -1.25
CA PRO A 185 0.20 -7.69 -1.36
C PRO A 185 -0.05 -8.38 0.00
N GLU A 186 0.83 -8.15 0.97
CA GLU A 186 0.81 -8.81 2.28
C GLU A 186 -0.51 -8.59 3.04
N LEU A 187 -1.19 -7.47 2.83
CA LEU A 187 -2.49 -7.22 3.47
C LEU A 187 -3.58 -8.22 3.04
N PHE A 188 -3.35 -8.98 1.97
CA PHE A 188 -4.25 -9.99 1.41
C PHE A 188 -3.86 -11.44 1.76
N TYR A 189 -2.76 -11.67 2.48
CA TYR A 189 -2.38 -13.03 2.91
C TYR A 189 -1.57 -13.15 4.21
N LEU A 190 -0.97 -12.07 4.73
CA LEU A 190 -0.08 -12.09 5.88
C LEU A 190 -0.62 -11.19 7.00
N SER A 191 -1.35 -11.78 7.94
CA SER A 191 -1.99 -11.04 9.03
C SER A 191 -1.00 -10.39 10.02
N GLU A 192 0.21 -10.93 10.07
CA GLU A 192 1.28 -10.55 10.97
C GLU A 192 1.79 -9.12 10.70
N VAL A 193 1.60 -8.59 9.49
CA VAL A 193 1.91 -7.18 9.19
C VAL A 193 1.15 -6.20 10.08
N LEU A 194 -0.02 -6.62 10.58
CA LEU A 194 -0.90 -5.81 11.44
C LEU A 194 -0.57 -5.96 12.92
N LEU A 195 0.35 -6.86 13.29
CA LEU A 195 0.61 -7.23 14.67
C LEU A 195 2.02 -6.83 15.10
N ASN A 196 2.15 -6.04 16.17
CA ASN A 196 3.44 -5.73 16.78
C ASN A 196 3.93 -6.89 17.68
N VAL A 197 4.15 -8.07 17.08
CA VAL A 197 4.60 -9.28 17.81
C VAL A 197 6.03 -9.15 18.34
N ASN A 198 6.85 -8.32 17.68
CA ASN A 198 8.23 -8.03 18.07
C ASN A 198 8.34 -7.05 19.25
N GLY A 199 7.22 -6.47 19.71
CA GLY A 199 7.21 -5.56 20.85
C GLY A 199 7.95 -4.25 20.59
N PHE A 200 7.99 -3.76 19.34
CA PHE A 200 8.64 -2.50 19.00
C PHE A 200 8.05 -1.32 19.77
N VAL A 201 8.90 -0.38 20.18
CA VAL A 201 8.49 0.86 20.85
C VAL A 201 8.16 1.91 19.79
N LEU A 202 6.90 1.96 19.38
CA LEU A 202 6.40 2.82 18.30
C LEU A 202 5.97 4.22 18.77
N GLY A 203 6.17 4.53 20.05
CA GLY A 203 5.85 5.84 20.63
C GLY A 203 4.37 6.00 21.02
N THR A 204 3.98 7.26 21.25
CA THR A 204 2.64 7.68 21.65
C THR A 204 2.29 8.92 20.84
N ARG A 205 1.10 8.91 20.24
CA ARG A 205 0.55 10.00 19.44
C ARG A 205 0.24 11.22 20.31
N GLN A 206 0.00 12.36 19.67
CA GLN A 206 -0.38 13.60 20.36
C GLN A 206 -1.70 13.49 21.12
N ASP A 207 -2.61 12.64 20.64
CA ASP A 207 -3.90 12.33 21.30
C ASP A 207 -3.75 11.41 22.53
N GLY A 208 -2.53 10.98 22.87
CA GLY A 208 -2.24 10.06 23.96
C GLY A 208 -2.33 8.58 23.58
N THR A 209 -2.68 8.24 22.34
CA THR A 209 -2.77 6.85 21.87
C THR A 209 -1.38 6.24 21.78
N ARG A 210 -1.11 5.24 22.62
CA ARG A 210 0.12 4.45 22.55
C ARG A 210 0.05 3.47 21.39
N LEU A 211 1.10 3.44 20.56
CA LEU A 211 1.13 2.60 19.37
C LEU A 211 1.58 1.16 19.68
N GLY A 212 0.94 0.21 19.00
CA GLY A 212 1.19 -1.23 19.11
C GLY A 212 0.72 -1.97 17.85
N HIS A 213 -0.21 -2.92 18.00
CA HIS A 213 -0.93 -3.50 16.86
C HIS A 213 -1.63 -2.41 16.04
N VAL A 214 -1.81 -2.65 14.74
CA VAL A 214 -2.62 -1.77 13.89
C VAL A 214 -4.07 -1.85 14.34
N GLN A 215 -4.72 -0.70 14.49
CA GLN A 215 -6.14 -0.59 14.72
C GLN A 215 -6.89 -1.05 13.46
N LEU A 216 -7.67 -2.11 13.63
CA LEU A 216 -8.42 -2.73 12.55
C LEU A 216 -9.82 -2.12 12.46
N PRO A 217 -10.44 -2.17 11.27
CA PRO A 217 -11.84 -1.78 11.12
C PRO A 217 -12.75 -2.59 12.08
N PRO A 218 -13.84 -2.00 12.58
CA PRO A 218 -14.73 -2.69 13.54
C PRO A 218 -15.28 -4.03 13.01
N TRP A 219 -15.58 -4.12 11.71
CA TRP A 219 -16.01 -5.38 11.08
C TRP A 219 -14.98 -6.52 11.21
N ALA A 220 -13.69 -6.23 11.40
CA ALA A 220 -12.66 -7.24 11.65
C ALA A 220 -12.67 -7.78 13.10
N ARG A 221 -13.44 -7.15 14.02
CA ARG A 221 -13.61 -7.56 15.42
C ARG A 221 -12.27 -7.81 16.14
N GLY A 222 -11.28 -6.97 15.88
CA GLY A 222 -9.95 -7.07 16.46
C GLY A 222 -9.10 -8.26 15.95
N SER A 223 -9.55 -9.01 14.95
CA SER A 223 -8.80 -10.15 14.40
C SER A 223 -8.08 -9.78 13.10
N ALA A 224 -6.75 -9.74 13.14
CA ALA A 224 -5.93 -9.52 11.94
C ALA A 224 -6.15 -10.61 10.88
N SER A 225 -6.30 -11.87 11.29
CA SER A 225 -6.61 -12.95 10.35
C SER A 225 -8.01 -12.81 9.73
N LYS A 226 -9.01 -12.30 10.48
CA LYS A 226 -10.32 -11.98 9.90
C LYS A 226 -10.19 -10.86 8.87
N PHE A 227 -9.45 -9.79 9.19
CA PHE A 227 -9.18 -8.69 8.26
C PHE A 227 -8.58 -9.21 6.94
N THR A 228 -7.44 -9.91 7.02
CA THR A 228 -6.72 -10.42 5.83
C THR A 228 -7.57 -11.39 5.02
N ARG A 229 -8.34 -12.26 5.68
CA ARG A 229 -9.25 -13.17 4.98
C ARG A 229 -10.35 -12.42 4.24
N THR A 230 -10.98 -11.43 4.86
CA THR A 230 -12.03 -10.63 4.22
C THR A 230 -11.48 -9.81 3.04
N MET A 231 -10.27 -9.27 3.15
CA MET A 231 -9.62 -8.58 2.02
C MET A 231 -9.38 -9.49 0.80
N ARG A 232 -9.32 -10.81 1.01
CA ARG A 232 -9.00 -11.81 -0.02
C ARG A 232 -10.23 -12.53 -0.61
N GLN A 233 -11.39 -12.38 0.02
CA GLN A 233 -12.66 -12.98 -0.43
C GLN A 233 -13.18 -12.28 -1.68
#